data_AF-D8LP75-F1
#
_entry.id   AF-D8LP75-F1
#
_cell.length_a   1.000
_cell.length_b   1.000
_cell.length_c   1.000
_cell.angle_alpha   90.00
_cell.angle_beta   90.00
_cell.angle_gamma   90.00
#
_symmetry.space_group_name_H-M   'P 1'
#
loop_
_entity.id
_entity.type
_entity.pdbx_description
1 polymer ?
#
loop_
_entity_poly.entity_id
_entity_poly.type
_entity_poly.pdbx_seq_one_letter_code
_entity_poly.pdbx_strand_id
1 'polypeptide(L)'
;MTTYKAFNSMLSEFFRDLADTFDEYTIIMDAKVMLDGVISTDDCSTVPMETFVNVFQPHADLIMAKDPSLFDVCEIPMITGGDFDMAKEWKDLEEDNREAIWNYIQQLFLTGTTILSMSGELLSSIEQLANGCMKKVENGELTESQAQDPMIILQEIMQNTELMSALNTKNV
;
A
#
# COMPACT_ATOMS: atom_id res chain seq x y z
N MET A 1 12.34 6.10 2.19
CA MET A 1 11.05 5.59 1.69
C MET A 1 10.29 5.09 2.92
N THR A 2 9.17 5.71 3.25
CA THR A 2 8.31 5.31 4.37
C THR A 2 7.35 4.21 3.92
N THR A 3 6.75 3.50 4.87
CA THR A 3 5.83 2.39 4.58
C THR A 3 4.56 2.88 3.87
N TYR A 4 4.05 4.07 4.26
CA TYR A 4 2.91 4.72 3.59
C TYR A 4 3.23 5.13 2.16
N LYS A 5 4.45 5.63 1.90
CA LYS A 5 4.87 5.98 0.54
C LYS A 5 4.86 4.76 -0.38
N ALA A 6 5.36 3.61 0.08
CA ALA A 6 5.34 2.38 -0.70
C ALA A 6 3.90 1.92 -1.00
N PHE A 7 3.01 1.98 -0.01
CA PHE A 7 1.59 1.69 -0.20
C PHE A 7 0.94 2.63 -1.22
N ASN A 8 1.17 3.95 -1.08
CA ASN A 8 0.60 4.98 -1.93
C ASN A 8 1.07 4.84 -3.38
N SER A 9 2.35 4.51 -3.61
CA SER A 9 2.87 4.19 -4.94
C SER A 9 2.16 2.98 -5.55
N MET A 10 2.01 1.89 -4.81
CA MET A 10 1.31 0.70 -5.28
C MET A 10 -0.17 0.97 -5.59
N LEU A 11 -0.84 1.79 -4.77
CA LEU A 11 -2.22 2.18 -5.01
C LEU A 11 -2.33 3.02 -6.30
N SER A 12 -1.42 3.98 -6.52
CA SER A 12 -1.40 4.78 -7.76
C SER A 12 -1.18 3.90 -9.01
N GLU A 13 -0.32 2.89 -8.91
CA GLU A 13 -0.12 1.89 -9.98
C GLU A 13 -1.39 1.08 -10.25
N PHE A 14 -2.10 0.65 -9.20
CA PHE A 14 -3.39 -0.02 -9.36
C PHE A 14 -4.40 0.84 -10.13
N PHE A 15 -4.54 2.12 -9.78
CA PHE A 15 -5.46 3.03 -10.49
C PHE A 15 -5.01 3.33 -11.93
N ARG A 16 -3.70 3.35 -12.20
CA ARG A 16 -3.19 3.46 -13.58
C ARG A 16 -3.64 2.26 -14.39
N ASP A 17 -3.35 1.05 -13.91
CA ASP A 17 -3.62 -0.17 -14.66
C ASP A 17 -5.14 -0.39 -14.80
N LEU A 18 -5.94 0.04 -13.81
CA LEU A 18 -7.39 0.04 -13.88
C LEU A 18 -7.91 1.01 -14.94
N ALA A 19 -7.36 2.24 -15.01
CA ALA A 19 -7.72 3.21 -16.05
C ALA A 19 -7.30 2.78 -17.45
N ASP A 20 -6.18 2.07 -17.58
CA ASP A 20 -5.74 1.49 -18.86
C ASP A 20 -6.63 0.30 -19.29
N THR A 21 -7.17 -0.46 -18.33
CA THR A 21 -8.06 -1.61 -18.59
C THR A 21 -9.47 -1.17 -19.00
N PHE A 22 -9.93 -0.05 -18.44
CA PHE A 22 -11.29 0.49 -18.57
C PHE A 22 -11.22 1.90 -19.16
N ASP A 23 -10.56 2.04 -20.32
CA ASP A 23 -10.20 3.32 -20.94
C ASP A 23 -11.40 4.16 -21.41
N GLU A 24 -12.57 3.53 -21.54
CA GLU A 24 -13.83 4.17 -21.85
C GLU A 24 -14.41 4.97 -20.66
N TYR A 25 -13.98 4.66 -19.44
CA TYR A 25 -14.48 5.26 -18.20
C TYR A 25 -13.52 6.33 -17.66
N THR A 26 -13.70 7.59 -18.10
CA THR A 26 -12.85 8.71 -17.68
C THR A 26 -12.80 8.92 -16.16
N ILE A 27 -13.84 8.52 -15.43
CA ILE A 27 -13.92 8.65 -13.97
C ILE A 27 -12.80 7.91 -13.24
N ILE A 28 -12.30 6.81 -13.79
CA ILE A 28 -11.21 6.03 -13.20
C ILE A 28 -9.90 6.82 -13.32
N MET A 29 -9.67 7.45 -14.48
CA MET A 29 -8.54 8.34 -14.69
C MET A 29 -8.63 9.59 -13.80
N ASP A 30 -9.82 10.16 -13.61
CA ASP A 30 -10.04 11.29 -12.70
C ASP A 30 -9.72 10.90 -11.25
N ALA A 31 -10.14 9.71 -10.80
CA ALA A 31 -9.80 9.18 -9.48
C ALA A 31 -8.28 9.02 -9.31
N LYS A 32 -7.60 8.52 -10.33
CA LYS A 32 -6.12 8.43 -10.36
C LYS A 32 -5.47 9.80 -10.22
N VAL A 33 -5.90 10.79 -11.01
CA VAL A 33 -5.34 12.15 -10.98
C VAL A 33 -5.56 12.78 -9.61
N MET A 34 -6.73 12.58 -9.00
CA MET A 34 -7.00 13.03 -7.64
C MET A 34 -6.07 12.37 -6.62
N LEU A 35 -5.91 11.04 -6.70
CA LEU A 35 -5.02 10.28 -5.84
C LEU A 35 -3.57 10.78 -5.96
N ASP A 36 -3.06 10.93 -7.18
CA ASP A 36 -1.71 11.45 -7.42
C ASP A 36 -1.55 12.89 -6.91
N GLY A 37 -2.59 13.71 -6.98
CA GLY A 37 -2.62 15.04 -6.38
C GLY A 37 -2.43 15.00 -4.86
N VAL A 38 -3.13 14.10 -4.17
CA VAL A 38 -2.97 13.87 -2.72
C VAL A 38 -1.54 13.41 -2.41
N ILE A 39 -1.04 12.39 -3.13
CA ILE A 39 0.30 11.83 -2.93
C ILE A 39 1.39 12.87 -3.22
N SER A 40 1.22 13.72 -4.23
CA SER A 40 2.20 14.76 -4.56
C SER A 40 2.27 15.88 -3.51
N THR A 41 1.20 16.07 -2.73
CA THR A 41 1.15 17.04 -1.63
C THR A 41 1.81 16.47 -0.38
N ASP A 42 1.54 15.21 -0.07
CA ASP A 42 2.15 14.46 1.04
C ASP A 42 2.23 12.97 0.66
N ASP A 43 3.42 12.53 0.29
CA ASP A 43 3.65 11.16 -0.18
C ASP A 43 3.61 10.14 0.96
N CYS A 44 3.67 10.60 2.21
CA CYS A 44 3.57 9.80 3.43
C CYS A 44 2.16 9.84 4.06
N SER A 45 1.19 10.48 3.40
CA SER A 45 -0.19 10.57 3.87
C SER A 45 -0.80 9.19 4.11
N THR A 46 -1.48 9.02 5.25
CA THR A 46 -2.21 7.79 5.60
C THR A 46 -3.58 7.71 4.94
N VAL A 47 -4.11 8.85 4.46
CA VAL A 47 -5.48 8.98 3.95
C VAL A 47 -5.80 7.99 2.84
N PRO A 48 -4.94 7.78 1.81
CA PRO A 48 -5.26 6.84 0.74
C PRO A 48 -5.39 5.41 1.25
N MET A 49 -4.46 4.99 2.11
CA MET A 49 -4.45 3.66 2.73
C MET A 49 -5.65 3.44 3.63
N GLU A 50 -5.92 4.37 4.55
CA GLU A 50 -7.06 4.29 5.47
C GLU A 50 -8.38 4.22 4.69
N THR A 51 -8.53 5.04 3.66
CA THR A 51 -9.72 5.03 2.81
C THR A 51 -9.90 3.66 2.14
N PHE A 52 -8.82 3.12 1.55
CA PHE A 52 -8.87 1.83 0.88
C PHE A 52 -9.22 0.69 1.85
N VAL A 53 -8.51 0.60 2.98
CA VAL A 53 -8.72 -0.47 3.95
C VAL A 53 -10.10 -0.38 4.60
N ASN A 54 -10.55 0.81 5.00
CA ASN A 54 -11.81 0.98 5.72
C ASN A 54 -13.03 0.58 4.87
N VAL A 55 -12.99 0.85 3.56
CA VAL A 55 -14.07 0.45 2.64
C VAL A 55 -14.11 -1.07 2.47
N PHE A 56 -12.95 -1.71 2.37
CA PHE A 56 -12.85 -3.14 2.12
C PHE A 56 -12.90 -4.03 3.37
N GLN A 57 -12.60 -3.50 4.55
CA GLN A 57 -12.51 -4.26 5.80
C GLN A 57 -13.79 -5.04 6.16
N PRO A 58 -15.02 -4.52 5.96
CA PRO A 58 -16.25 -5.29 6.18
C PRO A 58 -16.40 -6.51 5.26
N HIS A 59 -15.63 -6.58 4.17
CA HIS A 59 -15.70 -7.57 3.11
C HIS A 59 -14.41 -8.40 2.97
N ALA A 60 -13.59 -8.45 4.03
CA ALA A 60 -12.30 -9.12 4.04
C ALA A 60 -12.37 -10.58 3.55
N ASP A 61 -13.40 -11.33 3.95
CA ASP A 61 -13.60 -12.72 3.54
C ASP A 61 -13.76 -12.88 2.02
N LEU A 62 -14.49 -11.95 1.38
CA LEU A 62 -14.69 -11.95 -0.08
C LEU A 62 -13.38 -11.64 -0.81
N ILE A 63 -12.60 -10.69 -0.28
CA ILE A 63 -11.28 -10.35 -0.84
C ILE A 63 -10.33 -11.55 -0.75
N MET A 64 -10.28 -12.22 0.40
CA MET A 64 -9.41 -13.39 0.59
C MET A 64 -9.83 -14.57 -0.30
N ALA A 65 -11.13 -14.76 -0.51
CA ALA A 65 -11.66 -15.79 -1.40
C ALA A 65 -11.59 -15.43 -2.90
N LYS A 66 -11.20 -14.19 -3.25
CA LYS A 66 -11.33 -13.63 -4.61
C LYS A 66 -12.77 -13.77 -5.14
N ASP A 67 -13.75 -13.56 -4.26
CA ASP A 67 -15.17 -13.73 -4.56
C ASP A 67 -15.72 -12.47 -5.28
N PRO A 68 -16.17 -12.59 -6.54
CA PRO A 68 -16.64 -11.45 -7.33
C PRO A 68 -17.92 -10.80 -6.80
N SER A 69 -18.66 -11.46 -5.90
CA SER A 69 -19.78 -10.84 -5.19
C SER A 69 -19.36 -9.65 -4.34
N LEU A 70 -18.05 -9.46 -4.10
CA LEU A 70 -17.49 -8.22 -3.55
C LEU A 70 -18.00 -6.99 -4.31
N PHE A 71 -18.00 -7.03 -5.65
CA PHE A 71 -18.33 -5.87 -6.47
C PHE A 71 -19.84 -5.55 -6.47
N ASP A 72 -20.70 -6.49 -6.05
CA ASP A 72 -22.13 -6.24 -5.86
C ASP A 72 -22.43 -5.47 -4.57
N VAL A 73 -21.52 -5.51 -3.59
CA VAL A 73 -21.74 -4.95 -2.24
C VAL A 73 -20.76 -3.83 -1.88
N CYS A 74 -19.70 -3.66 -2.66
CA CYS A 74 -18.62 -2.72 -2.40
C CYS A 74 -18.09 -2.14 -3.71
N GLU A 75 -18.11 -0.80 -3.82
CA GLU A 75 -17.44 -0.08 -4.89
C GLU A 75 -15.93 -0.03 -4.65
N ILE A 76 -15.15 0.14 -5.72
CA ILE A 76 -13.72 0.42 -5.60
C ILE A 76 -13.56 1.79 -4.92
N PRO A 77 -12.80 1.89 -3.81
CA PRO A 77 -12.62 3.16 -3.09
C PRO A 77 -12.14 4.28 -4.02
N MET A 78 -12.49 5.53 -3.73
CA MET A 78 -12.05 6.73 -4.48
C MET A 78 -12.59 6.88 -5.92
N ILE A 79 -13.20 5.86 -6.50
CA ILE A 79 -13.99 6.00 -7.73
C ILE A 79 -15.39 6.44 -7.31
N THR A 80 -15.63 7.75 -7.26
CA THR A 80 -16.90 8.30 -6.78
C THR A 80 -17.73 8.89 -7.91
N GLY A 81 -18.95 8.36 -8.08
CA GLY A 81 -19.89 8.84 -9.08
C GLY A 81 -19.57 8.35 -10.49
N GLY A 82 -20.40 8.75 -11.46
CA GLY A 82 -20.27 8.31 -12.85
C GLY A 82 -20.98 6.99 -13.14
N ASP A 83 -20.74 6.45 -14.34
CA ASP A 83 -21.45 5.29 -14.89
C ASP A 83 -20.65 3.97 -14.77
N PHE A 84 -19.46 4.00 -14.17
CA PHE A 84 -18.63 2.82 -13.98
C PHE A 84 -19.25 1.90 -12.92
N ASP A 85 -19.45 0.64 -13.29
CA ASP A 85 -20.01 -0.38 -12.40
C ASP A 85 -19.16 -1.65 -12.52
N MET A 86 -18.29 -1.86 -11.54
CA MET A 86 -17.36 -2.97 -11.54
C MET A 86 -18.07 -4.33 -11.60
N ALA A 87 -19.25 -4.49 -11.00
CA ALA A 87 -19.99 -5.74 -11.03
C ALA A 87 -20.53 -6.08 -12.43
N LYS A 88 -20.86 -5.04 -13.22
CA LYS A 88 -21.23 -5.23 -14.64
C LYS A 88 -20.01 -5.61 -15.47
N GLU A 89 -18.94 -4.81 -15.37
CA GLU A 89 -17.73 -5.00 -16.17
C GLU A 89 -17.02 -6.33 -15.86
N TRP A 90 -17.09 -6.80 -14.61
CA TRP A 90 -16.41 -8.02 -14.18
C TRP A 90 -16.78 -9.24 -15.02
N LYS A 91 -18.02 -9.32 -15.52
CA LYS A 91 -18.55 -10.46 -16.29
C LYS A 91 -17.91 -10.59 -17.66
N ASP A 92 -17.54 -9.47 -18.26
CA ASP A 92 -17.00 -9.41 -19.61
C ASP A 92 -15.46 -9.31 -19.63
N LEU A 93 -14.85 -9.11 -18.46
CA LEU A 93 -13.40 -9.05 -18.29
C LEU A 93 -12.70 -10.39 -18.61
N GLU A 94 -11.55 -10.32 -19.27
CA GLU A 94 -10.68 -11.48 -19.48
C GLU A 94 -10.08 -11.98 -18.15
N GLU A 95 -9.78 -13.28 -18.09
CA GLU A 95 -9.31 -13.92 -16.86
C GLU A 95 -8.00 -13.33 -16.34
N ASP A 96 -7.06 -13.01 -17.23
CA ASP A 96 -5.77 -12.40 -16.86
C ASP A 96 -5.96 -11.03 -16.18
N ASN A 97 -6.91 -10.22 -16.68
CA ASN A 97 -7.24 -8.93 -16.10
C ASN A 97 -7.96 -9.09 -14.74
N ARG A 98 -8.84 -10.09 -14.60
CA ARG A 98 -9.48 -10.41 -13.31
C ARG A 98 -8.43 -10.82 -12.28
N GLU A 99 -7.47 -11.65 -12.68
CA GLU A 99 -6.40 -12.11 -11.81
C GLU A 99 -5.51 -10.94 -11.37
N ALA A 100 -5.14 -10.05 -12.30
CA ALA A 100 -4.35 -8.86 -11.99
C ALA A 100 -5.05 -7.93 -10.99
N ILE A 101 -6.33 -7.63 -11.19
CA ILE A 101 -7.13 -6.81 -10.28
C ILE A 101 -7.21 -7.44 -8.90
N TRP A 102 -7.48 -8.75 -8.82
CA TRP A 102 -7.51 -9.45 -7.54
C TRP A 102 -6.17 -9.42 -6.81
N ASN A 103 -5.07 -9.60 -7.55
CA ASN A 103 -3.73 -9.55 -6.97
C ASN A 103 -3.44 -8.18 -6.38
N TYR A 104 -3.83 -7.09 -7.07
CA TYR A 104 -3.74 -5.74 -6.51
C TYR A 104 -4.60 -5.57 -5.25
N ILE A 105 -5.89 -5.91 -5.29
CA ILE A 105 -6.80 -5.72 -4.17
C ILE A 105 -6.31 -6.50 -2.94
N GLN A 106 -5.94 -7.78 -3.11
CA GLN A 106 -5.44 -8.60 -2.00
C GLN A 106 -4.13 -8.06 -1.42
N GLN A 107 -3.17 -7.70 -2.29
CA GLN A 107 -1.87 -7.21 -1.85
C GLN A 107 -2.02 -5.85 -1.14
N LEU A 108 -2.82 -4.93 -1.67
CA LEU A 108 -3.11 -3.65 -1.02
C LEU A 108 -3.82 -3.89 0.31
N PHE A 109 -4.88 -4.71 0.34
CA PHE A 109 -5.64 -4.96 1.56
C PHE A 109 -4.78 -5.59 2.67
N LEU A 110 -3.98 -6.62 2.34
CA LEU A 110 -3.09 -7.25 3.31
C LEU A 110 -1.99 -6.29 3.79
N THR A 111 -1.39 -5.52 2.87
CA THR A 111 -0.35 -4.56 3.23
C THR A 111 -0.91 -3.46 4.15
N GLY A 112 -2.05 -2.87 3.78
CA GLY A 112 -2.68 -1.81 4.55
C GLY A 112 -3.15 -2.26 5.92
N THR A 113 -3.80 -3.42 6.03
CA THR A 113 -4.21 -4.00 7.31
C THR A 113 -3.01 -4.36 8.19
N THR A 114 -1.92 -4.86 7.59
CA THR A 114 -0.66 -5.11 8.32
C THR A 114 -0.10 -3.82 8.90
N ILE A 115 0.00 -2.76 8.10
CA ILE A 115 0.47 -1.44 8.55
C ILE A 115 -0.39 -0.91 9.71
N LEU A 116 -1.72 -0.99 9.59
CA LEU A 116 -2.65 -0.54 10.64
C LEU A 116 -2.57 -1.39 11.92
N SER A 117 -2.20 -2.67 11.80
CA SER A 117 -2.05 -3.57 12.96
C SER A 117 -0.75 -3.34 13.75
N MET A 118 0.23 -2.64 13.16
CA MET A 118 1.50 -2.33 13.82
C MET A 118 1.32 -1.16 14.78
N SER A 119 1.91 -1.24 15.97
CA SER A 119 1.95 -0.08 16.87
C SER A 119 2.73 1.06 16.19
N GLY A 120 2.32 2.31 16.42
CA GLY A 120 3.03 3.48 15.89
C GLY A 120 4.52 3.48 16.28
N GLU A 121 4.85 2.91 17.44
CA GLU A 121 6.22 2.70 17.91
C GLU A 121 7.03 1.71 17.03
N LEU A 122 6.42 0.60 16.61
CA LEU A 122 7.07 -0.38 15.73
C LEU A 122 7.24 0.17 14.31
N LEU A 123 6.23 0.88 13.80
CA LEU A 123 6.31 1.50 12.49
C LEU A 123 7.39 2.60 12.45
N SER A 124 7.39 3.48 13.46
CA SER A 124 8.42 4.52 13.61
C SER A 124 9.80 3.89 13.72
N SER A 125 9.93 2.76 14.43
CA SER A 125 11.17 2.03 14.53
C SER A 125 11.70 1.57 13.16
N ILE A 126 10.83 0.99 12.33
CA ILE A 126 11.19 0.54 10.98
C ILE A 126 11.57 1.72 10.08
N GLU A 127 10.86 2.84 10.18
CA GLU A 127 11.19 4.05 9.42
C GLU A 127 12.52 4.67 9.85
N GLN A 128 12.84 4.68 11.15
CA GLN A 128 14.14 5.13 11.64
C GLN A 128 15.28 4.25 11.11
N LEU A 129 15.11 2.92 11.06
CA LEU A 129 16.05 1.99 10.45
C LEU A 129 16.27 2.29 8.97
N ALA A 130 15.18 2.33 8.20
CA ALA A 130 15.24 2.58 6.77
C ALA A 130 15.92 3.92 6.46
N ASN A 131 15.60 4.97 7.21
CA ASN A 131 16.24 6.29 7.07
C ASN A 131 17.72 6.27 7.46
N GLY A 132 18.11 5.51 8.49
CA GLY A 132 19.51 5.32 8.86
C GLY A 132 20.33 4.67 7.75
N CYS A 133 19.82 3.56 7.19
CA CYS A 133 20.45 2.86 6.07
C CYS A 133 20.55 3.75 4.81
N MET A 134 19.48 4.44 4.42
CA MET A 134 19.49 5.31 3.24
C MET A 134 20.50 6.45 3.36
N LYS A 135 20.61 7.11 4.52
CA LYS A 135 21.61 8.18 4.74
C LYS A 135 23.03 7.66 4.53
N LYS A 136 23.32 6.44 4.97
CA LYS A 136 24.62 5.79 4.75
C LYS A 136 24.86 5.45 3.29
N VAL A 137 23.82 5.11 2.52
CA VAL A 137 23.91 4.96 1.06
C VAL A 137 24.20 6.29 0.38
N GLU A 138 23.49 7.35 0.73
CA GLU A 138 23.71 8.71 0.18
C GLU A 138 25.13 9.23 0.45
N ASN A 139 25.69 8.92 1.63
CA ASN A 139 27.06 9.26 2.01
C ASN A 139 28.12 8.37 1.35
N GLY A 140 27.72 7.31 0.64
CA GLY A 140 28.62 6.32 0.04
C GLY A 140 29.28 5.36 1.04
N GLU A 141 28.77 5.31 2.28
CA GLU A 141 29.21 4.36 3.32
C GLU A 141 28.67 2.95 3.09
N LEU A 142 27.48 2.86 2.46
CA LEU A 142 26.84 1.63 2.04
C LEU A 142 26.46 1.70 0.56
N THR A 143 26.39 0.57 -0.11
CA THR A 143 25.67 0.43 -1.38
C THR A 143 24.20 0.07 -1.10
N GLU A 144 23.31 0.30 -2.06
CA GLU A 144 21.89 -0.11 -1.95
C GLU A 144 21.75 -1.61 -1.62
N SER A 145 22.60 -2.44 -2.21
CA SER A 145 22.63 -3.88 -1.91
C SER A 145 23.06 -4.17 -0.46
N GLN A 146 24.00 -3.40 0.09
CA GLN A 146 24.43 -3.57 1.48
C GLN A 146 23.39 -3.03 2.47
N ALA A 147 22.62 -2.00 2.11
CA ALA A 147 21.53 -1.49 2.93
C ALA A 147 20.39 -2.50 3.13
N GLN A 148 20.32 -3.52 2.29
CA GLN A 148 19.36 -4.63 2.38
C GLN A 148 19.96 -5.89 3.04
N ASP A 149 21.25 -5.88 3.40
CA ASP A 149 21.92 -7.03 4.00
C ASP A 149 21.44 -7.23 5.46
N PRO A 150 20.95 -8.43 5.84
CA PRO A 150 20.48 -8.71 7.19
C PRO A 150 21.50 -8.40 8.29
N MET A 151 22.80 -8.62 8.05
CA MET A 151 23.85 -8.35 9.03
C MET A 151 24.12 -6.86 9.21
N ILE A 152 23.98 -6.08 8.14
CA ILE A 152 24.08 -4.61 8.21
C ILE A 152 22.87 -4.06 8.95
N ILE A 153 21.67 -4.52 8.62
CA ILE A 153 20.43 -4.13 9.32
C ILE A 153 20.55 -4.43 10.82
N LEU A 154 21.03 -5.62 11.21
CA LEU A 154 21.27 -5.98 12.62
C LEU A 154 22.27 -5.06 13.31
N GLN A 155 23.36 -4.65 12.62
CA GLN A 155 24.31 -3.70 13.17
C GLN A 155 23.69 -2.32 13.36
N GLU A 156 22.88 -1.84 12.42
CA GLU A 156 22.16 -0.56 12.55
C GLU A 156 21.16 -0.58 13.72
N ILE A 157 20.43 -1.70 13.90
CA ILE A 157 19.55 -1.89 15.06
C ILE A 157 20.36 -1.75 16.34
N MET A 158 21.49 -2.46 16.46
CA MET A 158 22.32 -2.45 17.66
C MET A 158 22.96 -1.09 17.97
N GLN A 159 23.22 -0.27 16.94
CA GLN A 159 23.80 1.07 17.08
C GLN A 159 22.75 2.15 17.39
N ASN A 160 21.47 1.87 17.16
CA ASN A 160 20.38 2.79 17.45
C ASN A 160 19.71 2.44 18.80
N THR A 161 20.08 3.19 19.83
CA THR A 161 19.60 2.98 21.21
C THR A 161 18.09 3.09 21.36
N GLU A 162 17.41 3.93 20.56
CA GLU A 162 15.95 4.08 20.57
C GLU A 162 15.28 2.81 20.02
N LEU A 163 15.79 2.25 18.92
CA LEU A 163 15.30 1.01 18.33
C LEU A 163 15.52 -0.20 19.23
N MET A 164 16.69 -0.29 19.86
CA MET A 164 16.96 -1.31 20.86
C MET A 164 15.98 -1.23 22.03
N SER A 165 15.57 -0.02 22.42
CA SER A 165 14.60 0.17 23.50
C SER A 165 13.17 -0.21 23.10
N ALA A 166 12.74 0.13 21.88
CA ALA A 166 11.42 -0.22 21.32
C ALA A 166 11.26 -1.72 21.05
N LEU A 167 12.35 -2.44 20.77
CA LEU A 167 12.33 -3.91 20.63
C LEU A 167 12.32 -4.63 21.99
N ASN A 168 12.87 -4.01 23.05
CA ASN A 168 12.95 -4.60 24.39
C ASN A 168 11.68 -4.40 25.24
N THR A 169 10.80 -3.48 24.88
CA THR A 169 9.58 -3.16 25.65
C THR A 169 8.50 -4.26 25.63
N LYS A 170 8.70 -5.37 24.91
CA LYS A 170 7.81 -6.56 24.95
C LYS A 170 8.18 -7.63 25.99
N ASN A 171 9.24 -7.45 26.79
CA ASN A 171 9.67 -8.43 27.81
C ASN A 171 9.48 -7.94 29.26
N VAL A 172 8.39 -7.23 29.57
CA VAL A 172 7.91 -6.99 30.96
C VAL A 172 6.40 -7.15 31.03
#